data_AF-A0A5P9NFX9-F1
#
_entry.id   AF-A0A5P9NFX9-F1
#
_cell.length_a   1.000
_cell.length_b   1.000
_cell.length_c   1.000
_cell.angle_alpha   90.00
_cell.angle_beta   90.00
_cell.angle_gamma   90.00
#
_symmetry.space_group_name_H-M   'P 1'
#
loop_
_entity.id
_entity.type
_entity.pdbx_description
1 polymer ?
#
loop_
_entity_poly.entity_id
_entity_poly.type
_entity_poly.pdbx_seq_one_letter_code
_entity_poly.pdbx_strand_id
1 'polypeptide(L)'
;MSDSPAAASGPREDYLESVHTRSFTELLAKNGISILITTYQAGKVIIAREDNGVTNTHFRAFRKPMGLAVAKNRIVLGALGQIYDLRNVPSAAPKLEPLGRHTACYVPRTSHVTGDIDIHEMALLGKDIVFVNTRFSCLCRVNQDYNFEPIWRPPFISAYDPRDRCHLNGLAVRDNQVRYVSALGTSDEPGGWRKDKTNGGVIIDIKTDGIVRDSLSMPHSPRWYAQKLWYLESGKGSVVAFDPETGEDALRVTLPGFTRGIDFFGPYAFVGISQVRETAVFSDLEITRSQPVRDSGVWVIDVRNGETVAFLKFTGGVQEIFAVNVLQESFPDIATENEKLAFSTFVIPDELVNNVAAPDPDWKSTENFFEAGNGHLNKGEVEEAIACYEQALESDANYLPARYNLGLAHFKADDKARAKAVMLDVLQREAGHAEALFTLGRLELDNGNSAAAVDYLSRSIEIQPNFEAAAKLLAEARTSAGKG
;
A
#
# COMPACT_ATOMS: atom_id res chain seq x y z
N MET A 1 15.89 -6.20 -48.94
CA MET A 1 16.04 -5.01 -48.08
C MET A 1 14.77 -4.19 -48.20
N SER A 2 13.90 -4.27 -47.19
CA SER A 2 12.90 -3.25 -46.90
C SER A 2 12.47 -3.48 -45.45
N ASP A 3 13.11 -2.72 -44.57
CA ASP A 3 12.78 -2.63 -43.15
C ASP A 3 11.34 -2.14 -42.95
N SER A 4 10.57 -2.90 -42.19
CA SER A 4 9.37 -2.37 -41.51
C SER A 4 9.76 -2.08 -40.06
N PRO A 5 9.48 -0.87 -39.54
CA PRO A 5 9.83 -0.52 -38.17
C PRO A 5 8.97 -1.34 -37.21
N ALA A 6 9.65 -2.04 -36.29
CA ALA A 6 9.02 -2.74 -35.18
C ALA A 6 8.15 -1.76 -34.40
N ALA A 7 6.84 -2.05 -34.33
CA ALA A 7 5.93 -1.37 -33.44
C ALA A 7 6.45 -1.50 -32.01
N ALA A 8 6.75 -0.36 -31.38
CA ALA A 8 7.10 -0.29 -29.97
C ALA A 8 5.93 -0.88 -29.15
N SER A 9 6.16 -2.07 -28.58
CA SER A 9 5.27 -2.62 -27.57
C SER A 9 5.36 -1.74 -26.33
N GLY A 10 4.25 -1.13 -25.93
CA GLY A 10 4.11 -0.49 -24.62
C GLY A 10 4.40 -1.47 -23.48
N PRO A 11 4.52 -0.99 -22.22
CA PRO A 11 4.81 -1.85 -21.08
C PRO A 11 3.76 -2.97 -21.00
N ARG A 12 4.22 -4.23 -21.01
CA ARG A 12 3.35 -5.37 -20.68
C ARG A 12 2.92 -5.20 -19.23
N GLU A 13 1.62 -5.06 -18.99
CA GLU A 13 1.07 -5.35 -17.67
C GLU A 13 1.36 -6.83 -17.41
N ASP A 14 2.30 -7.12 -16.49
CA ASP A 14 2.58 -8.48 -16.08
C ASP A 14 1.35 -9.01 -15.34
N TYR A 15 0.56 -9.84 -16.03
CA TYR A 15 -0.59 -10.52 -15.42
C TYR A 15 -0.12 -11.33 -14.21
N LEU A 16 -0.76 -11.07 -13.07
CA LEU A 16 -0.54 -11.83 -11.84
C LEU A 16 -1.36 -13.12 -11.94
N GLU A 17 -0.68 -14.24 -12.12
CA GLU A 17 -1.32 -15.54 -12.32
C GLU A 17 -0.89 -16.53 -11.23
N SER A 18 -1.83 -17.37 -10.81
CA SER A 18 -1.56 -18.42 -9.83
C SER A 18 -2.37 -19.68 -10.08
N VAL A 19 -1.79 -20.82 -9.71
CA VAL A 19 -2.43 -22.14 -9.67
C VAL A 19 -2.34 -22.69 -8.24
N HIS A 20 -3.31 -23.49 -7.81
CA HIS A 20 -3.31 -24.03 -6.45
C HIS A 20 -3.87 -25.45 -6.42
N THR A 21 -3.55 -26.20 -5.37
CA THR A 21 -4.23 -27.47 -5.11
C THR A 21 -5.64 -27.22 -4.60
N ARG A 22 -6.54 -28.20 -4.81
CA ARG A 22 -7.86 -28.20 -4.17
C ARG A 22 -7.75 -28.22 -2.64
N SER A 23 -6.79 -28.98 -2.12
CA SER A 23 -6.52 -29.07 -0.67
C SER A 23 -6.14 -27.72 -0.07
N PHE A 24 -5.49 -26.82 -0.82
CA PHE A 24 -5.19 -25.47 -0.35
C PHE A 24 -6.47 -24.69 -0.05
N THR A 25 -7.40 -24.65 -1.01
CA THR A 25 -8.70 -24.00 -0.83
C THR A 25 -9.49 -24.60 0.33
N GLU A 26 -9.55 -25.94 0.40
CA GLU A 26 -10.26 -26.65 1.48
C GLU A 26 -9.67 -26.34 2.86
N LEU A 27 -8.35 -26.20 2.96
CA LEU A 27 -7.68 -25.78 4.19
C LEU A 27 -8.06 -24.36 4.60
N LEU A 28 -8.13 -23.41 3.68
CA LEU A 28 -8.55 -22.04 3.99
C LEU A 28 -10.00 -22.01 4.49
N ALA A 29 -10.91 -22.62 3.73
CA ALA A 29 -12.34 -22.65 4.03
C ALA A 29 -12.65 -23.34 5.36
N LYS A 30 -12.12 -24.56 5.57
CA LYS A 30 -12.39 -25.36 6.77
C LYS A 30 -11.95 -24.65 8.05
N ASN A 31 -10.88 -23.87 7.98
CA ASN A 31 -10.29 -23.22 9.14
C ASN A 31 -10.70 -21.75 9.29
N GLY A 32 -11.41 -21.17 8.30
CA GLY A 32 -11.79 -19.76 8.32
C GLY A 32 -10.58 -18.82 8.32
N ILE A 33 -9.53 -19.17 7.57
CA ILE A 33 -8.27 -18.43 7.51
C ILE A 33 -7.99 -17.92 6.10
N SER A 34 -7.14 -16.90 6.03
CA SER A 34 -6.51 -16.39 4.80
C SER A 34 -5.00 -16.32 4.99
N ILE A 35 -4.25 -16.30 3.88
CA ILE A 35 -2.79 -16.15 3.91
C ILE A 35 -2.41 -14.78 3.37
N LEU A 36 -1.67 -14.01 4.18
CA LEU A 36 -1.07 -12.75 3.79
C LEU A 36 0.35 -13.00 3.31
N ILE A 37 0.70 -12.46 2.14
CA ILE A 37 1.99 -12.67 1.49
C ILE A 37 2.53 -11.30 1.05
N THR A 38 3.76 -10.96 1.43
CA THR A 38 4.41 -9.73 0.97
C THR A 38 5.36 -10.01 -0.19
N THR A 39 5.36 -9.13 -1.19
CA THR A 39 6.23 -9.23 -2.37
C THR A 39 6.89 -7.88 -2.65
N TYR A 40 8.13 -7.73 -2.23
CA TYR A 40 8.78 -6.43 -2.26
C TYR A 40 9.06 -5.91 -3.68
N GLN A 41 9.38 -6.80 -4.63
CA GLN A 41 9.65 -6.43 -6.03
C GLN A 41 8.37 -6.06 -6.80
N ALA A 42 7.31 -6.85 -6.63
CA ALA A 42 6.03 -6.58 -7.27
C ALA A 42 5.25 -5.45 -6.57
N GLY A 43 5.68 -5.06 -5.36
CA GLY A 43 5.04 -3.99 -4.60
C GLY A 43 3.65 -4.36 -4.12
N LYS A 44 3.43 -5.65 -3.77
CA LYS A 44 2.10 -6.15 -3.39
C LYS A 44 2.09 -6.81 -2.01
N VAL A 45 1.00 -6.59 -1.29
CA VAL A 45 0.50 -7.53 -0.28
C VAL A 45 -0.58 -8.35 -0.96
N ILE A 46 -0.41 -9.66 -0.99
CA ILE A 46 -1.34 -10.63 -1.55
C ILE A 46 -2.14 -11.24 -0.41
N ILE A 47 -3.45 -11.31 -0.58
CA ILE A 47 -4.40 -11.95 0.32
C ILE A 47 -4.92 -13.19 -0.42
N ALA A 48 -4.40 -14.37 -0.08
CA ALA A 48 -4.93 -15.62 -0.57
C ALA A 48 -6.07 -16.08 0.35
N ARG A 49 -7.28 -16.10 -0.20
CA ARG A 49 -8.53 -16.40 0.53
C ARG A 49 -9.40 -17.33 -0.30
N GLU A 50 -10.31 -18.05 0.35
CA GLU A 50 -11.29 -18.83 -0.38
C GLU A 50 -12.41 -17.93 -0.92
N ASP A 51 -12.83 -18.19 -2.16
CA ASP A 51 -13.94 -17.53 -2.82
C ASP A 51 -14.70 -18.55 -3.68
N ASN A 52 -15.88 -18.96 -3.23
CA ASN A 52 -16.80 -19.86 -3.96
C ASN A 52 -16.15 -21.18 -4.43
N GLY A 53 -15.39 -21.82 -3.54
CA GLY A 53 -14.73 -23.10 -3.77
C GLY A 53 -13.39 -23.01 -4.51
N VAL A 54 -12.87 -21.80 -4.75
CA VAL A 54 -11.58 -21.55 -5.42
C VAL A 54 -10.72 -20.63 -4.55
N THR A 55 -9.39 -20.74 -4.64
CA THR A 55 -8.51 -19.77 -3.95
C THR A 55 -8.42 -18.50 -4.79
N ASN A 56 -8.92 -17.39 -4.27
CA ASN A 56 -8.75 -16.05 -4.82
C ASN A 56 -7.46 -15.42 -4.27
N THR A 57 -6.62 -14.90 -5.16
CA THR A 57 -5.44 -14.10 -4.81
C THR A 57 -5.77 -12.63 -5.05
N HIS A 58 -6.03 -11.90 -3.96
CA HIS A 58 -6.38 -10.49 -3.99
C HIS A 58 -5.15 -9.63 -3.70
N PHE A 59 -4.96 -8.52 -4.42
CA PHE A 59 -3.73 -7.74 -4.36
C PHE A 59 -3.97 -6.32 -3.83
N ARG A 60 -3.05 -5.85 -2.99
CA ARG A 60 -3.00 -4.48 -2.50
C ARG A 60 -1.63 -3.88 -2.72
N ALA A 61 -1.56 -2.71 -3.34
CA ALA A 61 -0.31 -2.04 -3.62
C ALA A 61 0.30 -1.42 -2.36
N PHE A 62 1.59 -1.66 -2.17
CA PHE A 62 2.42 -1.00 -1.18
C PHE A 62 3.80 -0.78 -1.78
N ARG A 63 4.52 0.24 -1.31
CA ARG A 63 5.90 0.47 -1.77
C ARG A 63 6.85 -0.49 -1.06
N LYS A 64 7.38 -1.49 -1.77
CA LYS A 64 8.34 -2.48 -1.24
C LYS A 64 7.89 -3.12 0.08
N PRO A 65 6.71 -3.77 0.15
CA PRO A 65 6.25 -4.45 1.36
C PRO A 65 7.20 -5.62 1.69
N MET A 66 7.64 -5.69 2.95
CA MET A 66 8.67 -6.60 3.44
C MET A 66 8.16 -7.36 4.68
N GLY A 67 8.68 -7.05 5.87
CA GLY A 67 8.27 -7.70 7.11
C GLY A 67 6.79 -7.48 7.44
N LEU A 68 6.17 -8.50 8.03
CA LEU A 68 4.74 -8.53 8.33
C LEU A 68 4.53 -9.16 9.71
N ALA A 69 3.65 -8.58 10.51
CA ALA A 69 3.19 -9.16 11.78
C ALA A 69 1.66 -9.07 11.86
N VAL A 70 1.02 -10.18 12.23
CA VAL A 70 -0.43 -10.32 12.13
C VAL A 70 -1.01 -10.78 13.46
N ALA A 71 -2.12 -10.15 13.85
CA ALA A 71 -3.06 -10.61 14.84
C ALA A 71 -4.48 -10.43 14.30
N LYS A 72 -5.48 -11.08 14.92
CA LYS A 72 -6.88 -11.05 14.44
C LYS A 72 -7.43 -9.63 14.19
N ASN A 73 -7.02 -8.64 14.97
CA ASN A 73 -7.53 -7.26 14.86
C ASN A 73 -6.47 -6.26 14.38
N ARG A 74 -5.29 -6.72 13.97
CA ARG A 74 -4.13 -5.86 13.69
C ARG A 74 -3.22 -6.49 12.64
N ILE A 75 -2.91 -5.75 11.58
CA ILE A 75 -1.84 -6.08 10.64
C ILE A 75 -0.80 -4.97 10.75
N VAL A 76 0.45 -5.34 10.99
CA VAL A 76 1.57 -4.39 10.94
C VAL A 76 2.47 -4.77 9.79
N LEU A 77 2.69 -3.81 8.88
CA LEU A 77 3.43 -4.00 7.65
C LEU A 77 4.64 -3.05 7.60
N GLY A 78 5.83 -3.62 7.47
CA GLY A 78 7.04 -2.90 7.09
C GLY A 78 7.08 -2.69 5.59
N ALA A 79 7.29 -1.44 5.16
CA ALA A 79 7.37 -1.03 3.76
C ALA A 79 8.54 -0.04 3.58
N LEU A 80 8.77 0.41 2.34
CA LEU A 80 9.83 1.38 2.07
C LEU A 80 9.63 2.67 2.89
N GLY A 81 10.55 2.93 3.82
CA GLY A 81 10.56 4.15 4.62
C GLY A 81 9.53 4.21 5.74
N GLN A 82 8.68 3.19 5.91
CA GLN A 82 7.48 3.28 6.75
C GLN A 82 7.07 1.96 7.39
N ILE A 83 6.39 2.06 8.53
CA ILE A 83 5.60 0.97 9.14
C ILE A 83 4.13 1.39 9.16
N TYR A 84 3.26 0.57 8.58
CA TYR A 84 1.81 0.74 8.63
C TYR A 84 1.23 -0.11 9.76
N ASP A 85 0.49 0.51 10.68
CA ASP A 85 -0.33 -0.19 11.68
C ASP A 85 -1.81 -0.13 11.23
N LEU A 86 -2.29 -1.25 10.70
CA LEU A 86 -3.64 -1.42 10.16
C LEU A 86 -4.52 -2.10 11.21
N ARG A 87 -5.70 -1.55 11.48
CA ARG A 87 -6.64 -2.13 12.45
C ARG A 87 -7.91 -2.61 11.77
N ASN A 88 -8.40 -3.76 12.22
CA ASN A 88 -9.68 -4.28 11.75
C ASN A 88 -10.81 -3.34 12.19
N VAL A 89 -11.69 -2.99 11.25
CA VAL A 89 -12.91 -2.22 11.44
C VAL A 89 -14.07 -3.03 10.90
N PRO A 90 -14.68 -3.91 11.73
CA PRO A 90 -15.73 -4.81 11.27
C PRO A 90 -16.93 -4.11 10.62
N SER A 91 -17.29 -2.92 11.10
CA SER A 91 -18.40 -2.11 10.55
C SER A 91 -18.13 -1.56 9.13
N ALA A 92 -16.87 -1.54 8.68
CA ALA A 92 -16.50 -1.14 7.34
C ALA A 92 -16.53 -2.32 6.35
N ALA A 93 -16.39 -3.57 6.81
CA ALA A 93 -16.31 -4.73 5.94
C ALA A 93 -17.54 -4.92 5.03
N PRO A 94 -18.79 -4.80 5.50
CA PRO A 94 -19.96 -4.95 4.63
C PRO A 94 -20.05 -3.90 3.50
N LYS A 95 -19.32 -2.78 3.62
CA LYS A 95 -19.30 -1.67 2.66
C LYS A 95 -18.27 -1.84 1.55
N LEU A 96 -17.42 -2.86 1.63
CA LEU A 96 -16.43 -3.17 0.62
C LEU A 96 -17.04 -3.99 -0.50
N GLU A 97 -16.74 -3.62 -1.75
CA GLU A 97 -17.13 -4.41 -2.91
C GLU A 97 -16.28 -5.68 -3.02
N PRO A 98 -16.88 -6.87 -3.21
CA PRO A 98 -18.33 -7.12 -3.31
C PRO A 98 -19.08 -6.97 -1.96
N LEU A 99 -20.17 -6.18 -1.97
CA LEU A 99 -20.93 -5.84 -0.76
C LEU A 99 -21.36 -7.08 0.05
N GLY A 100 -21.25 -6.96 1.38
CA GLY A 100 -21.68 -7.99 2.33
C GLY A 100 -20.86 -9.29 2.34
N ARG A 101 -19.78 -9.40 1.55
CA ARG A 101 -18.94 -10.61 1.50
C ARG A 101 -17.75 -10.59 2.45
N HIS A 102 -17.23 -9.42 2.78
CA HIS A 102 -16.01 -9.28 3.57
C HIS A 102 -16.23 -9.58 5.06
N THR A 103 -15.34 -10.38 5.65
CA THR A 103 -15.38 -10.67 7.10
C THR A 103 -14.59 -9.66 7.93
N ALA A 104 -13.62 -8.97 7.32
CA ALA A 104 -12.80 -7.98 7.97
C ALA A 104 -12.34 -6.89 7.00
N CYS A 105 -12.17 -5.68 7.52
CA CYS A 105 -11.63 -4.54 6.79
C CYS A 105 -10.52 -3.91 7.61
N TYR A 106 -9.28 -4.01 7.14
CA TYR A 106 -8.12 -3.44 7.80
C TYR A 106 -7.84 -2.06 7.26
N VAL A 107 -7.95 -1.05 8.13
CA VAL A 107 -7.77 0.36 7.76
C VAL A 107 -6.51 0.91 8.44
N PRO A 108 -5.67 1.69 7.73
CA PRO A 108 -4.50 2.32 8.34
C PRO A 108 -4.90 3.19 9.53
N ARG A 109 -4.24 3.01 10.68
CA ARG A 109 -4.42 3.87 11.87
C ARG A 109 -3.22 4.75 12.13
N THR A 110 -2.02 4.22 11.93
CA THR A 110 -0.79 5.00 11.99
C THR A 110 0.13 4.60 10.85
N SER A 111 0.85 5.57 10.31
CA SER A 111 2.03 5.34 9.48
C SER A 111 3.23 5.96 10.18
N HIS A 112 4.19 5.13 10.59
CA HIS A 112 5.40 5.58 11.27
C HIS A 112 6.54 5.67 10.26
N VAL A 113 7.20 6.83 10.17
CA VAL A 113 8.30 7.04 9.23
C VAL A 113 9.61 6.53 9.83
N THR A 114 10.20 5.52 9.21
CA THR A 114 11.42 4.85 9.69
C THR A 114 12.68 5.24 8.91
N GLY A 115 12.53 5.75 7.68
CA GLY A 115 13.62 5.81 6.71
C GLY A 115 13.89 4.45 6.06
N ASP A 116 14.80 4.40 5.09
CA ASP A 116 15.14 3.15 4.41
C ASP A 116 16.04 2.29 5.31
N ILE A 117 15.44 1.33 6.01
CA ILE A 117 16.09 0.48 7.01
C ILE A 117 15.94 -1.03 6.75
N ASP A 118 15.33 -1.40 5.62
CA ASP A 118 15.04 -2.79 5.23
C ASP A 118 14.42 -3.64 6.35
N ILE A 119 13.15 -3.38 6.66
CA ILE A 119 12.41 -4.07 7.73
C ILE A 119 12.16 -5.53 7.34
N HIS A 120 12.96 -6.46 7.85
CA HIS A 120 12.94 -7.85 7.38
C HIS A 120 11.95 -8.76 8.09
N GLU A 121 11.75 -8.56 9.39
CA GLU A 121 10.85 -9.40 10.19
C GLU A 121 10.27 -8.58 11.31
N MET A 122 9.04 -8.89 11.71
CA MET A 122 8.31 -8.10 12.70
C MET A 122 7.56 -9.03 13.67
N ALA A 123 7.30 -8.55 14.88
CA ALA A 123 6.43 -9.19 15.85
C ALA A 123 5.62 -8.16 16.64
N LEU A 124 4.45 -8.62 17.09
CA LEU A 124 3.60 -7.91 18.03
C LEU A 124 3.85 -8.47 19.43
N LEU A 125 4.36 -7.62 20.34
CA LEU A 125 4.56 -7.97 21.76
C LEU A 125 3.63 -7.08 22.60
N GLY A 126 2.42 -7.55 22.83
CA GLY A 126 1.36 -6.72 23.43
C GLY A 126 1.05 -5.50 22.55
N LYS A 127 1.36 -4.29 23.04
CA LYS A 127 1.18 -3.05 22.26
C LYS A 127 2.38 -2.74 21.36
N ASP A 128 3.56 -3.25 21.72
CA ASP A 128 4.81 -2.94 21.05
C ASP A 128 4.89 -3.62 19.69
N ILE A 129 5.44 -2.88 18.74
CA ILE A 129 5.87 -3.39 17.45
C ILE A 129 7.38 -3.52 17.52
N VAL A 130 7.88 -4.75 17.53
CA VAL A 130 9.30 -5.07 17.48
C VAL A 130 9.65 -5.56 16.09
N PHE A 131 10.77 -5.13 15.54
CA PHE A 131 11.16 -5.47 14.18
C PHE A 131 12.68 -5.54 14.00
N VAL A 132 13.08 -6.25 12.95
CA VAL A 132 14.47 -6.34 12.51
C VAL A 132 14.78 -5.16 11.59
N ASN A 133 15.75 -4.33 11.99
CA ASN A 133 16.39 -3.33 11.16
C ASN A 133 17.67 -3.94 10.57
N THR A 134 17.58 -4.45 9.36
CA THR A 134 18.68 -5.18 8.72
C THR A 134 19.83 -4.25 8.38
N ARG A 135 19.53 -3.05 7.87
CA ARG A 135 20.58 -2.10 7.50
C ARG A 135 21.47 -1.75 8.67
N PHE A 136 20.90 -1.57 9.87
CA PHE A 136 21.63 -1.26 11.10
C PHE A 136 21.98 -2.48 11.95
N SER A 137 21.69 -3.71 11.46
CA SER A 137 22.03 -4.97 12.15
C SER A 137 21.52 -5.05 13.59
N CYS A 138 20.28 -4.64 13.84
CA CYS A 138 19.70 -4.59 15.18
C CYS A 138 18.20 -4.91 15.22
N LEU A 139 17.72 -5.30 16.40
CA LEU A 139 16.31 -5.27 16.74
C LEU A 139 15.93 -3.87 17.18
N CYS A 140 14.75 -3.43 16.76
CA CYS A 140 14.20 -2.14 17.10
C CYS A 140 12.75 -2.27 17.57
N ARG A 141 12.26 -1.22 18.23
CA ARG A 141 10.83 -0.98 18.43
C ARG A 141 10.40 0.36 17.84
N VAL A 142 9.11 0.47 17.55
CA VAL A 142 8.49 1.76 17.18
C VAL A 142 8.51 2.69 18.40
N ASN A 143 8.85 3.95 18.18
CA ASN A 143 8.94 4.99 19.20
C ASN A 143 8.42 6.32 18.60
N GLN A 144 7.85 7.21 19.41
CA GLN A 144 7.27 8.47 18.92
C GLN A 144 8.32 9.57 18.70
N ASP A 145 9.46 9.51 19.39
CA ASP A 145 10.52 10.52 19.32
C ASP A 145 11.59 10.19 18.26
N TYR A 146 11.68 8.92 17.85
CA TYR A 146 12.71 8.41 16.94
C TYR A 146 12.12 7.72 15.72
N ASN A 147 12.83 7.74 14.59
CA ASN A 147 12.47 6.93 13.43
C ASN A 147 12.43 5.42 13.77
N PHE A 148 13.30 4.97 14.68
CA PHE A 148 13.28 3.66 15.29
C PHE A 148 14.11 3.70 16.58
N GLU A 149 13.75 2.89 17.58
CA GLU A 149 14.52 2.75 18.81
C GLU A 149 15.24 1.39 18.82
N PRO A 150 16.58 1.32 18.70
CA PRO A 150 17.32 0.08 18.85
C PRO A 150 17.17 -0.48 20.27
N ILE A 151 16.83 -1.77 20.38
CA ILE A 151 16.65 -2.46 21.68
C ILE A 151 17.65 -3.59 21.91
N TRP A 152 18.25 -4.12 20.84
CA TRP A 152 19.28 -5.15 20.90
C TRP A 152 20.08 -5.19 19.59
N ARG A 153 21.34 -5.59 19.66
CA ARG A 153 22.18 -5.90 18.50
C ARG A 153 23.09 -7.09 18.84
N PRO A 154 23.55 -7.89 17.86
CA PRO A 154 24.50 -8.96 18.15
C PRO A 154 25.79 -8.42 18.81
N PRO A 155 26.38 -9.12 19.79
CA PRO A 155 27.56 -8.62 20.51
C PRO A 155 28.78 -8.36 19.63
N PHE A 156 28.87 -9.08 18.50
CA PHE A 156 29.95 -8.90 17.53
C PHE A 156 29.79 -7.64 16.66
N ILE A 157 28.67 -6.93 16.72
CA ILE A 157 28.47 -5.67 15.99
C ILE A 157 28.97 -4.50 16.84
N SER A 158 30.05 -3.83 16.42
CA SER A 158 30.70 -2.78 17.21
C SER A 158 29.96 -1.44 17.17
N ALA A 159 29.28 -1.11 16.06
CA ALA A 159 28.55 0.16 15.89
C ALA A 159 27.27 0.02 15.03
N TYR A 160 26.29 0.90 15.28
CA TYR A 160 25.13 1.08 14.41
C TYR A 160 25.58 1.71 13.08
N ASP A 161 25.42 0.99 11.99
CA ASP A 161 25.93 1.36 10.67
C ASP A 161 24.87 0.99 9.62
N PRO A 162 24.39 1.92 8.76
CA PRO A 162 23.33 1.65 7.78
C PRO A 162 23.75 0.78 6.58
N ARG A 163 24.97 0.23 6.58
CA ARG A 163 25.57 -0.50 5.44
C ARG A 163 25.46 -2.03 5.56
N ASP A 164 24.61 -2.53 6.46
CA ASP A 164 24.27 -3.96 6.62
C ASP A 164 25.50 -4.86 6.84
N ARG A 165 25.90 -5.06 8.10
CA ARG A 165 27.15 -5.77 8.43
C ARG A 165 26.98 -7.29 8.45
N CYS A 166 25.94 -7.78 9.14
CA CYS A 166 25.68 -9.21 9.32
C CYS A 166 24.42 -9.74 8.64
N HIS A 167 23.58 -8.85 8.08
CA HIS A 167 22.26 -9.18 7.57
C HIS A 167 21.38 -9.88 8.60
N LEU A 168 21.18 -9.25 9.75
CA LEU A 168 20.14 -9.64 10.69
C LEU A 168 18.79 -9.59 9.95
N ASN A 169 18.06 -10.70 9.89
CA ASN A 169 16.93 -10.83 8.96
C ASN A 169 15.69 -11.53 9.53
N GLY A 170 15.76 -12.05 10.76
CA GLY A 170 14.65 -12.79 11.34
C GLY A 170 14.63 -12.71 12.87
N LEU A 171 13.44 -12.86 13.43
CA LEU A 171 13.21 -12.96 14.87
C LEU A 171 12.16 -14.03 15.15
N ALA A 172 12.26 -14.67 16.32
CA ALA A 172 11.28 -15.60 16.85
C ALA A 172 10.86 -15.16 18.25
N VAL A 173 9.57 -15.18 18.51
CA VAL A 173 8.99 -14.88 19.81
C VAL A 173 8.76 -16.17 20.58
N ARG A 174 9.19 -16.21 21.85
CA ARG A 174 8.90 -17.28 22.82
C ARG A 174 8.55 -16.60 24.15
N ASP A 175 7.51 -17.08 24.83
CA ASP A 175 7.06 -16.54 26.11
C ASP A 175 6.80 -15.02 26.09
N ASN A 176 6.19 -14.54 24.99
CA ASN A 176 5.88 -13.12 24.72
C ASN A 176 7.11 -12.18 24.72
N GLN A 177 8.29 -12.72 24.40
CA GLN A 177 9.52 -11.96 24.21
C GLN A 177 10.23 -12.43 22.95
N VAL A 178 10.98 -11.55 22.28
CA VAL A 178 11.93 -12.02 21.27
C VAL A 178 12.95 -12.93 21.98
N ARG A 179 13.21 -14.09 21.41
CA ARG A 179 14.10 -15.10 22.00
C ARG A 179 15.23 -15.48 21.07
N TYR A 180 14.91 -15.70 19.80
CA TYR A 180 15.88 -16.08 18.78
C TYR A 180 15.88 -15.09 17.64
N VAL A 181 17.03 -14.89 17.02
CA VAL A 181 17.18 -14.10 15.81
C VAL A 181 18.07 -14.83 14.81
N SER A 182 17.88 -14.57 13.52
CA SER A 182 18.75 -15.10 12.46
C SER A 182 19.56 -13.98 11.81
N ALA A 183 20.79 -14.32 11.42
CA ALA A 183 21.67 -13.47 10.61
C ALA A 183 22.39 -14.32 9.55
N LEU A 184 22.76 -13.70 8.43
CA LEU A 184 23.48 -14.42 7.36
C LEU A 184 24.99 -14.53 7.60
N GLY A 185 25.51 -13.88 8.63
CA GLY A 185 26.92 -13.90 8.99
C GLY A 185 27.17 -13.37 10.39
N THR A 186 28.40 -13.54 10.89
CA THR A 186 28.90 -12.95 12.14
C THR A 186 29.87 -11.79 11.90
N SER A 187 29.86 -11.21 10.69
CA SER A 187 30.76 -10.14 10.29
C SER A 187 30.36 -8.80 10.88
N ASP A 188 31.36 -8.04 11.34
CA ASP A 188 31.27 -6.63 11.70
C ASP A 188 31.83 -5.72 10.59
N GLU A 189 31.79 -6.13 9.33
CA GLU A 189 32.21 -5.28 8.21
C GLU A 189 31.02 -4.95 7.31
N PRO A 190 30.92 -3.74 6.75
CA PRO A 190 29.88 -3.40 5.78
C PRO A 190 29.74 -4.45 4.67
N GLY A 191 28.58 -5.09 4.60
CA GLY A 191 28.27 -6.16 3.67
C GLY A 191 29.05 -7.47 3.84
N GLY A 192 29.76 -7.65 4.95
CA GLY A 192 30.71 -8.74 5.17
C GLY A 192 30.09 -10.14 5.13
N TRP A 193 28.81 -10.28 5.48
CA TRP A 193 28.04 -11.52 5.39
C TRP A 193 28.03 -12.15 3.98
N ARG A 194 28.22 -11.36 2.91
CA ARG A 194 28.17 -11.87 1.52
C ARG A 194 29.29 -12.85 1.20
N LYS A 195 30.41 -12.81 1.93
CA LYS A 195 31.60 -13.64 1.66
C LYS A 195 31.36 -15.12 1.93
N ASP A 196 30.56 -15.44 2.95
CA ASP A 196 30.23 -16.82 3.33
C ASP A 196 28.71 -16.98 3.47
N LYS A 197 27.96 -16.60 2.43
CA LYS A 197 26.50 -16.75 2.41
C LYS A 197 26.05 -18.22 2.43
N THR A 198 26.94 -19.15 2.07
CA THR A 198 26.64 -20.59 1.97
C THR A 198 26.64 -21.28 3.32
N ASN A 199 27.49 -20.86 4.27
CA ASN A 199 27.62 -21.49 5.59
C ASN A 199 27.79 -20.49 6.75
N GLY A 200 27.86 -19.18 6.50
CA GLY A 200 28.10 -18.18 7.55
C GLY A 200 26.90 -17.87 8.43
N GLY A 201 25.72 -18.38 8.07
CA GLY A 201 24.47 -18.06 8.75
C GLY A 201 24.39 -18.63 10.17
N VAL A 202 23.75 -17.87 11.05
CA VAL A 202 23.60 -18.21 12.47
C VAL A 202 22.18 -17.95 12.97
N ILE A 203 21.81 -18.68 14.02
CA ILE A 203 20.69 -18.35 14.91
C ILE A 203 21.25 -18.06 16.30
N ILE A 204 20.87 -16.90 16.84
CA ILE A 204 21.37 -16.38 18.12
C ILE A 204 20.23 -16.36 19.12
N ASP A 205 20.49 -16.80 20.34
CA ASP A 205 19.62 -16.64 21.50
C ASP A 205 19.90 -15.31 22.18
N ILE A 206 18.94 -14.39 22.16
CA ILE A 206 19.18 -13.00 22.59
C ILE A 206 19.31 -12.83 24.11
N LYS A 207 18.96 -13.84 24.92
CA LYS A 207 19.09 -13.73 26.38
C LYS A 207 20.49 -14.13 26.85
N THR A 208 21.10 -15.07 26.16
CA THR A 208 22.46 -15.54 26.46
C THR A 208 23.49 -14.91 25.53
N ASP A 209 23.04 -14.22 24.48
CA ASP A 209 23.84 -13.77 23.35
C ASP A 209 24.63 -14.89 22.65
N GLY A 210 24.23 -16.14 22.87
CA GLY A 210 24.90 -17.33 22.37
C GLY A 210 24.35 -17.76 21.01
N ILE A 211 25.24 -18.23 20.14
CA ILE A 211 24.85 -18.87 18.88
C ILE A 211 24.34 -20.28 19.20
N VAL A 212 23.08 -20.54 18.88
CA VAL A 212 22.43 -21.86 19.09
C VAL A 212 22.49 -22.73 17.84
N ARG A 213 22.65 -22.12 16.67
CA ARG A 213 22.94 -22.79 15.39
C ARG A 213 23.88 -21.94 14.57
N ASP A 214 24.85 -22.58 13.96
CA ASP A 214 25.78 -21.97 13.00
C ASP A 214 25.83 -22.80 11.72
N SER A 215 26.75 -22.45 10.82
CA SER A 215 27.00 -23.22 9.60
C SER A 215 25.79 -23.30 8.67
N LEU A 216 24.86 -22.34 8.78
CA LEU A 216 23.58 -22.37 8.07
C LEU A 216 23.67 -21.67 6.73
N SER A 217 23.02 -22.26 5.72
CA SER A 217 22.87 -21.64 4.41
C SER A 217 21.71 -20.67 4.37
N MET A 218 22.02 -19.38 4.48
CA MET A 218 21.08 -18.27 4.47
C MET A 218 19.83 -18.50 5.36
N PRO A 219 19.97 -18.52 6.70
CA PRO A 219 18.87 -18.78 7.60
C PRO A 219 17.84 -17.63 7.58
N HIS A 220 16.55 -17.96 7.58
CA HIS A 220 15.45 -16.99 7.59
C HIS A 220 14.30 -17.39 8.51
N SER A 221 13.50 -16.39 8.88
CA SER A 221 12.17 -16.51 9.49
C SER A 221 12.09 -17.54 10.63
N PRO A 222 12.93 -17.43 11.68
CA PRO A 222 12.83 -18.34 12.80
C PRO A 222 11.47 -18.14 13.51
N ARG A 223 10.89 -19.22 14.03
CA ARG A 223 9.62 -19.23 14.77
C ARG A 223 9.68 -20.22 15.92
N TRP A 224 9.10 -19.87 17.06
CA TRP A 224 8.84 -20.85 18.11
C TRP A 224 7.45 -21.43 17.90
N TYR A 225 7.37 -22.74 17.65
CA TYR A 225 6.08 -23.40 17.43
C TYR A 225 6.15 -24.86 17.87
N ALA A 226 5.09 -25.34 18.54
CA ALA A 226 5.00 -26.71 19.05
C ALA A 226 6.25 -27.15 19.86
N GLN A 227 6.77 -26.26 20.71
CA GLN A 227 7.97 -26.45 21.52
C GLN A 227 9.26 -26.76 20.74
N LYS A 228 9.31 -26.34 19.48
CA LYS A 228 10.51 -26.41 18.64
C LYS A 228 10.85 -25.04 18.10
N LEU A 229 12.13 -24.83 17.83
CA LEU A 229 12.62 -23.70 17.08
C LEU A 229 12.61 -24.05 15.59
N TRP A 230 11.66 -23.51 14.87
CA TRP A 230 11.57 -23.64 13.43
C TRP A 230 12.38 -22.55 12.75
N TYR A 231 13.02 -22.87 11.63
CA TYR A 231 13.66 -21.89 10.78
C TYR A 231 13.78 -22.40 9.35
N LEU A 232 14.07 -21.49 8.44
CA LEU A 232 14.26 -21.77 7.02
C LEU A 232 15.76 -21.75 6.72
N GLU A 233 16.28 -22.80 6.08
CA GLU A 233 17.65 -22.81 5.55
C GLU A 233 17.57 -22.58 4.04
N SER A 234 17.36 -21.32 3.68
CA SER A 234 16.88 -20.91 2.35
C SER A 234 17.83 -21.25 1.22
N GLY A 235 19.14 -21.23 1.48
CA GLY A 235 20.17 -21.63 0.50
C GLY A 235 20.09 -23.10 0.09
N LYS A 236 19.38 -23.93 0.86
CA LYS A 236 19.10 -25.35 0.60
C LYS A 236 17.62 -25.62 0.29
N GLY A 237 16.76 -24.60 0.36
CA GLY A 237 15.31 -24.77 0.22
C GLY A 237 14.69 -25.59 1.36
N SER A 238 15.33 -25.65 2.53
CA SER A 238 14.86 -26.49 3.64
C SER A 238 14.04 -25.71 4.66
N VAL A 239 13.12 -26.43 5.29
CA VAL A 239 12.41 -26.08 6.52
C VAL A 239 12.90 -27.02 7.61
N VAL A 240 13.31 -26.47 8.76
CA VAL A 240 13.91 -27.25 9.84
C VAL A 240 13.15 -26.99 11.13
N ALA A 241 12.80 -28.06 11.85
CA ALA A 241 12.35 -28.01 13.23
C ALA A 241 13.51 -28.47 14.12
N PHE A 242 14.06 -27.56 14.92
CA PHE A 242 15.19 -27.82 15.81
C PHE A 242 14.74 -27.88 17.25
N ASP A 243 15.26 -28.86 17.99
CA ASP A 243 15.11 -28.92 19.44
C ASP A 243 16.34 -28.30 20.12
N PRO A 244 16.21 -27.11 20.75
CA PRO A 244 17.33 -26.49 21.44
C PRO A 244 17.73 -27.21 22.74
N GLU A 245 16.91 -28.11 23.27
CA GLU A 245 17.22 -28.87 24.49
C GLU A 245 18.11 -30.09 24.17
N THR A 246 17.83 -30.77 23.05
CA THR A 246 18.63 -31.95 22.63
C THR A 246 19.74 -31.60 21.65
N GLY A 247 19.62 -30.49 20.92
CA GLY A 247 20.54 -30.11 19.85
C GLY A 247 20.27 -30.84 18.52
N GLU A 248 19.14 -31.52 18.37
CA GLU A 248 18.82 -32.31 17.18
C GLU A 248 17.78 -31.66 16.25
N ASP A 249 17.90 -31.93 14.94
CA ASP A 249 16.86 -31.62 13.95
C ASP A 249 15.72 -32.66 14.12
N ALA A 250 14.59 -32.24 14.70
CA ALA A 250 13.40 -33.09 14.86
C ALA A 250 12.69 -33.36 13.53
N LEU A 251 12.78 -32.42 12.58
CA LEU A 251 12.22 -32.55 11.24
C LEU A 251 13.02 -31.71 10.26
N ARG A 252 13.22 -32.22 9.04
CA ARG A 252 13.75 -31.46 7.91
C ARG A 252 12.96 -31.81 6.65
N VAL A 253 12.44 -30.78 5.99
CA VAL A 253 11.68 -30.90 4.74
C VAL A 253 12.31 -29.99 3.69
N THR A 254 12.51 -30.50 2.48
CA THR A 254 13.02 -29.71 1.35
C THR A 254 11.85 -29.33 0.43
N LEU A 255 11.76 -28.06 0.08
CA LEU A 255 10.74 -27.49 -0.79
C LEU A 255 11.33 -27.09 -2.16
N PRO A 256 10.49 -26.96 -3.21
CA PRO A 256 10.94 -26.72 -4.58
C PRO A 256 11.29 -25.24 -4.86
N GLY A 257 11.95 -24.56 -3.92
CA GLY A 257 12.31 -23.15 -4.07
C GLY A 257 12.97 -22.57 -2.83
N PHE A 258 13.45 -21.33 -2.95
CA PHE A 258 14.14 -20.64 -1.85
C PHE A 258 13.14 -20.23 -0.79
N THR A 259 13.24 -20.86 0.38
CA THR A 259 12.27 -20.71 1.45
C THR A 259 12.38 -19.33 2.10
N ARG A 260 11.25 -18.64 2.26
CA ARG A 260 11.19 -17.32 2.91
C ARG A 260 9.79 -17.04 3.45
N GLY A 261 9.70 -16.64 4.72
CA GLY A 261 8.43 -16.49 5.42
C GLY A 261 7.85 -17.85 5.82
N ILE A 262 7.51 -17.98 7.10
CA ILE A 262 6.81 -19.14 7.64
C ILE A 262 5.88 -18.70 8.76
N ASP A 263 4.68 -19.27 8.75
CA ASP A 263 3.71 -19.13 9.84
C ASP A 263 2.89 -20.42 9.98
N PHE A 264 2.19 -20.56 11.11
CA PHE A 264 1.57 -21.82 11.51
C PHE A 264 0.09 -21.66 11.83
N PHE A 265 -0.68 -22.70 11.52
CA PHE A 265 -2.05 -22.84 11.99
C PHE A 265 -2.40 -24.31 12.22
N GLY A 266 -2.67 -24.67 13.48
CA GLY A 266 -2.93 -26.06 13.85
C GLY A 266 -1.73 -26.97 13.51
N PRO A 267 -1.92 -28.10 12.80
CA PRO A 267 -0.83 -28.98 12.42
C PRO A 267 -0.11 -28.53 11.13
N TYR A 268 -0.38 -27.32 10.61
CA TYR A 268 0.13 -26.90 9.31
C TYR A 268 1.12 -25.74 9.43
N ALA A 269 2.21 -25.84 8.67
CA ALA A 269 3.14 -24.74 8.41
C ALA A 269 2.92 -24.23 6.98
N PHE A 270 2.74 -22.92 6.83
CA PHE A 270 2.63 -22.23 5.56
C PHE A 270 3.96 -21.56 5.26
N VAL A 271 4.63 -22.01 4.20
CA VAL A 271 6.01 -21.61 3.89
C VAL A 271 6.04 -20.95 2.53
N GLY A 272 6.54 -19.71 2.47
CA GLY A 272 6.78 -19.04 1.20
C GLY A 272 8.03 -19.62 0.53
N ILE A 273 7.99 -19.74 -0.80
CA ILE A 273 9.15 -20.09 -1.62
C ILE A 273 9.29 -19.10 -2.77
N SER A 274 10.53 -18.93 -3.25
CA SER A 274 10.90 -17.99 -4.31
C SER A 274 11.78 -18.63 -5.38
N GLN A 275 11.74 -18.09 -6.59
CA GLN A 275 12.51 -18.62 -7.73
C GLN A 275 14.01 -18.29 -7.67
N VAL A 276 14.45 -17.32 -6.86
CA VAL A 276 15.84 -16.79 -6.79
C VAL A 276 16.37 -16.30 -8.14
N ARG A 277 16.57 -14.99 -8.26
CA ARG A 277 17.30 -14.44 -9.41
C ARG A 277 18.76 -14.89 -9.36
N GLU A 278 19.25 -15.44 -10.46
CA GLU A 278 20.68 -15.73 -10.66
C GLU A 278 21.46 -14.43 -10.84
N THR A 279 21.64 -13.70 -9.76
CA THR A 279 22.62 -12.62 -9.66
C THR A 279 23.93 -13.18 -9.09
N ALA A 280 25.02 -12.43 -9.22
CA ALA A 280 26.33 -12.81 -8.65
C ALA A 280 26.27 -13.12 -7.13
N VAL A 281 25.23 -12.65 -6.42
CA VAL A 281 25.04 -12.93 -5.01
C VAL A 281 24.41 -14.31 -4.76
N PHE A 282 23.71 -14.93 -5.70
CA PHE A 282 22.98 -16.20 -5.45
C PHE A 282 23.46 -17.39 -6.29
N SER A 283 24.36 -17.19 -7.25
CA SER A 283 24.83 -18.21 -8.21
C SER A 283 25.37 -19.49 -7.57
N ASP A 284 25.97 -19.37 -6.40
CA ASP A 284 26.82 -20.37 -5.74
C ASP A 284 26.13 -21.11 -4.58
N LEU A 285 24.82 -20.88 -4.40
CA LEU A 285 23.99 -21.60 -3.42
C LEU A 285 23.77 -23.06 -3.82
N GLU A 286 23.45 -23.92 -2.84
CA GLU A 286 23.19 -25.33 -3.11
C GLU A 286 21.91 -25.51 -3.94
N ILE A 287 20.86 -24.74 -3.63
CA ILE A 287 19.58 -24.81 -4.32
C ILE A 287 19.67 -24.48 -5.81
N THR A 288 20.59 -23.59 -6.23
CA THR A 288 20.76 -23.28 -7.66
C THR A 288 21.39 -24.44 -8.43
N ARG A 289 22.14 -25.31 -7.74
CA ARG A 289 22.74 -26.52 -8.31
C ARG A 289 21.80 -27.71 -8.27
N SER A 290 21.08 -27.90 -7.16
CA SER A 290 20.21 -29.07 -6.96
C SER A 290 18.82 -28.91 -7.56
N GLN A 291 18.34 -27.68 -7.75
CA GLN A 291 17.01 -27.36 -8.27
C GLN A 291 17.09 -26.25 -9.34
N PRO A 292 17.25 -26.59 -10.63
CA PRO A 292 17.38 -25.60 -11.69
C PRO A 292 16.07 -24.87 -11.99
N VAL A 293 14.92 -25.55 -11.82
CA VAL A 293 13.59 -24.95 -11.86
C VAL A 293 13.13 -24.76 -10.43
N ARG A 294 12.80 -23.53 -10.08
CA ARG A 294 12.37 -23.14 -8.74
C ARG A 294 11.02 -22.45 -8.83
N ASP A 295 10.15 -22.77 -7.89
CA ASP A 295 8.80 -22.25 -7.84
C ASP A 295 8.71 -20.99 -6.96
N SER A 296 7.64 -20.21 -7.15
CA SER A 296 7.25 -19.10 -6.29
C SER A 296 5.84 -19.34 -5.81
N GLY A 297 5.59 -19.16 -4.51
CA GLY A 297 4.28 -19.41 -3.91
C GLY A 297 4.34 -19.90 -2.46
N VAL A 298 3.22 -20.37 -1.93
CA VAL A 298 3.08 -20.87 -0.57
C VAL A 298 2.85 -22.37 -0.56
N TRP A 299 3.73 -23.10 0.11
CA TRP A 299 3.64 -24.55 0.30
C TRP A 299 3.19 -24.83 1.73
N VAL A 300 2.32 -25.83 1.89
CA VAL A 300 1.78 -26.23 3.18
C VAL A 300 2.35 -27.58 3.58
N ILE A 301 3.01 -27.61 4.73
CA ILE A 301 3.60 -28.81 5.32
C ILE A 301 2.77 -29.22 6.53
N ASP A 302 2.44 -30.50 6.65
CA ASP A 302 1.95 -31.06 7.91
C ASP A 302 3.12 -31.29 8.87
N VAL A 303 3.17 -30.54 9.97
CA VAL A 303 4.34 -30.52 10.86
C VAL A 303 4.54 -31.83 11.63
N ARG A 304 3.56 -32.74 11.61
CA ARG A 304 3.61 -34.01 12.33
C ARG A 304 4.43 -35.06 11.59
N ASN A 305 4.46 -35.01 10.26
CA ASN A 305 5.14 -36.00 9.42
C ASN A 305 6.03 -35.39 8.34
N GLY A 306 5.97 -34.07 8.11
CA GLY A 306 6.76 -33.36 7.10
C GLY A 306 6.22 -33.46 5.67
N GLU A 307 5.03 -34.00 5.47
CA GLU A 307 4.44 -34.11 4.13
C GLU A 307 3.97 -32.76 3.62
N THR A 308 4.23 -32.48 2.35
CA THR A 308 3.61 -31.35 1.64
C THR A 308 2.18 -31.73 1.26
N VAL A 309 1.19 -31.04 1.83
CA VAL A 309 -0.24 -31.39 1.67
C VAL A 309 -1.01 -30.46 0.74
N ALA A 310 -0.48 -29.25 0.48
CA ALA A 310 -1.10 -28.27 -0.39
C ALA A 310 -0.10 -27.24 -0.92
N PHE A 311 -0.46 -26.55 -2.00
CA PHE A 311 0.28 -25.39 -2.47
C PHE A 311 -0.61 -24.34 -3.15
N LEU A 312 -0.14 -23.10 -3.13
CA LEU A 312 -0.50 -22.01 -4.02
C LEU A 312 0.78 -21.58 -4.75
N LYS A 313 0.81 -21.67 -6.08
CA LYS A 313 1.97 -21.37 -6.92
C LYS A 313 1.65 -20.18 -7.82
N PHE A 314 2.53 -19.19 -7.85
CA PHE A 314 2.48 -18.10 -8.81
C PHE A 314 3.14 -18.51 -10.12
N THR A 315 2.41 -18.36 -11.23
CA THR A 315 2.87 -18.66 -12.60
C THR A 315 3.21 -17.41 -13.40
N GLY A 316 2.74 -16.24 -12.95
CA GLY A 316 3.00 -14.94 -13.56
C GLY A 316 3.07 -13.81 -12.53
N GLY A 317 3.92 -12.81 -12.78
CA GLY A 317 4.02 -11.56 -12.02
C GLY A 317 4.62 -11.63 -10.60
N VAL A 318 4.74 -12.81 -9.97
CA VAL A 318 5.34 -12.96 -8.63
C VAL A 318 6.43 -14.03 -8.61
N GLN A 319 7.69 -13.61 -8.55
CA GLN A 319 8.86 -14.50 -8.50
C GLN A 319 9.49 -14.62 -7.10
N GLU A 320 9.22 -13.64 -6.24
CA GLU A 320 9.83 -13.54 -4.91
C GLU A 320 8.78 -13.23 -3.85
N ILE A 321 8.68 -14.13 -2.88
CA ILE A 321 7.92 -13.95 -1.64
C ILE A 321 8.88 -13.48 -0.56
N PHE A 322 8.41 -12.58 0.30
CA PHE A 322 9.19 -12.00 1.37
C PHE A 322 8.73 -12.47 2.77
N ALA A 323 7.44 -12.34 3.07
CA ALA A 323 6.83 -12.84 4.30
C ALA A 323 5.53 -13.59 4.01
N VAL A 324 5.19 -14.51 4.90
CA VAL A 324 3.94 -15.29 4.89
C VAL A 324 3.39 -15.26 6.31
N ASN A 325 2.13 -14.90 6.46
CA ASN A 325 1.40 -14.96 7.73
C ASN A 325 0.00 -15.50 7.56
N VAL A 326 -0.47 -16.25 8.55
CA VAL A 326 -1.85 -16.72 8.62
C VAL A 326 -2.70 -15.66 9.31
N LEU A 327 -3.80 -15.28 8.67
CA LEU A 327 -4.81 -14.42 9.26
C LEU A 327 -6.09 -15.20 9.54
N GLN A 328 -6.62 -15.10 10.76
CA GLN A 328 -7.84 -15.79 11.20
C GLN A 328 -9.11 -15.05 10.77
N GLU A 329 -9.21 -14.81 9.46
CA GLU A 329 -10.34 -14.20 8.76
C GLU A 329 -10.51 -14.90 7.41
N SER A 330 -11.74 -15.26 7.02
CA SER A 330 -11.98 -16.02 5.79
C SER A 330 -12.04 -15.16 4.54
N PHE A 331 -12.52 -13.92 4.64
CA PHE A 331 -12.59 -12.99 3.51
C PHE A 331 -12.18 -11.56 3.90
N PRO A 332 -10.93 -11.36 4.35
CA PRO A 332 -10.44 -10.05 4.76
C PRO A 332 -10.04 -9.19 3.56
N ASP A 333 -10.01 -7.88 3.76
CA ASP A 333 -9.40 -6.95 2.82
C ASP A 333 -8.73 -5.77 3.56
N ILE A 334 -7.81 -5.09 2.89
CA ILE A 334 -7.08 -3.93 3.38
C ILE A 334 -7.51 -2.69 2.59
N ALA A 335 -7.96 -1.65 3.28
CA ALA A 335 -8.45 -0.41 2.71
C ALA A 335 -7.33 0.63 2.50
N THR A 336 -6.31 0.32 1.70
CA THR A 336 -5.20 1.27 1.42
C THR A 336 -5.39 2.10 0.16
N GLU A 337 -6.03 1.55 -0.87
CA GLU A 337 -6.23 2.24 -2.16
C GLU A 337 -7.55 3.01 -2.23
N ASN A 338 -8.47 2.76 -1.29
CA ASN A 338 -9.74 3.45 -1.22
C ASN A 338 -9.63 4.63 -0.24
N GLU A 339 -9.11 5.76 -0.72
CA GLU A 339 -8.97 6.99 0.07
C GLU A 339 -10.31 7.41 0.70
N LYS A 340 -11.41 7.27 -0.04
CA LYS A 340 -12.75 7.55 0.49
C LYS A 340 -13.02 6.68 1.71
N LEU A 341 -12.80 5.38 1.64
CA LEU A 341 -13.00 4.49 2.78
C LEU A 341 -12.01 4.78 3.91
N ALA A 342 -10.73 4.98 3.61
CA ALA A 342 -9.70 5.24 4.62
C ALA A 342 -9.97 6.54 5.39
N PHE A 343 -10.35 7.61 4.69
CA PHE A 343 -10.56 8.94 5.26
C PHE A 343 -11.99 9.19 5.76
N SER A 344 -12.97 8.39 5.35
CA SER A 344 -14.35 8.43 5.90
C SER A 344 -14.63 7.38 6.97
N THR A 345 -13.67 6.50 7.28
CA THR A 345 -13.81 5.50 8.35
C THR A 345 -13.22 6.03 9.66
N PHE A 346 -14.10 6.58 10.49
CA PHE A 346 -13.77 7.01 11.85
C PHE A 346 -14.00 5.87 12.84
N VAL A 347 -13.05 5.69 13.76
CA VAL A 347 -13.17 4.76 14.88
C VAL A 347 -12.98 5.58 16.15
N ILE A 348 -13.97 5.54 17.03
CA ILE A 348 -13.99 6.23 18.32
C ILE A 348 -14.31 5.21 19.43
N PRO A 349 -14.10 5.54 20.72
CA PRO A 349 -14.50 4.67 21.82
C PRO A 349 -15.96 4.24 21.73
N ASP A 350 -16.24 2.96 21.99
CA ASP A 350 -17.58 2.36 21.82
C ASP A 350 -18.67 3.08 22.63
N GLU A 351 -18.33 3.57 23.82
CA GLU A 351 -19.22 4.36 24.69
C GLU A 351 -19.71 5.68 24.08
N LEU A 352 -18.98 6.21 23.09
CA LEU A 352 -19.34 7.46 22.40
C LEU A 352 -20.10 7.21 21.10
N VAL A 353 -20.18 5.97 20.61
CA VAL A 353 -20.83 5.65 19.32
C VAL A 353 -22.30 6.08 19.31
N ASN A 354 -23.01 5.91 20.44
CA ASN A 354 -24.40 6.34 20.58
C ASN A 354 -24.59 7.87 20.60
N ASN A 355 -23.51 8.64 20.73
CA ASN A 355 -23.49 10.09 20.71
C ASN A 355 -22.96 10.65 19.38
N VAL A 356 -22.83 9.80 18.35
CA VAL A 356 -22.52 10.23 16.99
C VAL A 356 -23.83 10.47 16.25
N ALA A 357 -24.06 11.71 15.82
CA ALA A 357 -25.15 12.00 14.91
C ALA A 357 -24.89 11.30 13.57
N ALA A 358 -25.88 10.59 13.05
CA ALA A 358 -25.84 10.18 11.65
C ALA A 358 -25.88 11.45 10.79
N PRO A 359 -24.98 11.61 9.79
CA PRO A 359 -25.14 12.70 8.84
C PRO A 359 -26.53 12.57 8.20
N ASP A 360 -27.21 13.70 8.03
CA ASP A 360 -28.45 13.76 7.26
C ASP A 360 -28.17 13.14 5.88
N PRO A 361 -28.94 12.12 5.44
CA PRO A 361 -28.73 11.48 4.14
C PRO A 361 -28.74 12.44 2.96
N ASP A 362 -29.44 13.58 3.10
CA ASP A 362 -29.54 14.62 2.08
C ASP A 362 -28.47 15.71 2.24
N TRP A 363 -27.60 15.61 3.26
CA TRP A 363 -26.52 16.55 3.47
C TRP A 363 -25.50 16.50 2.33
N LYS A 364 -25.32 17.65 1.68
CA LYS A 364 -24.31 17.88 0.65
C LYS A 364 -23.49 19.09 1.07
N SER A 365 -22.16 18.99 0.98
CA SER A 365 -21.29 20.14 1.18
C SER A 365 -21.41 21.11 0.00
N THR A 366 -20.93 22.33 0.21
CA THR A 366 -20.75 23.34 -0.85
C THR A 366 -20.03 22.76 -2.08
N GLU A 367 -18.96 21.99 -1.87
CA GLU A 367 -18.18 21.34 -2.92
C GLU A 367 -18.99 20.25 -3.65
N ASN A 368 -19.79 19.47 -2.94
CA ASN A 368 -20.63 18.45 -3.56
C ASN A 368 -21.68 19.08 -4.49
N PHE A 369 -22.32 20.17 -4.06
CA PHE A 369 -23.23 20.94 -4.91
C PHE A 369 -22.49 21.55 -6.10
N PHE A 370 -21.31 22.10 -5.89
CA PHE A 370 -20.47 22.65 -6.96
C PHE A 370 -20.08 21.60 -8.01
N GLU A 371 -19.61 20.43 -7.59
CA GLU A 371 -19.22 19.34 -8.50
C GLU A 371 -20.43 18.75 -9.24
N ALA A 372 -21.59 18.63 -8.58
CA ALA A 372 -22.83 18.26 -9.26
C ALA A 372 -23.20 19.29 -10.33
N GLY A 373 -23.08 20.58 -10.02
CA GLY A 373 -23.28 21.67 -10.98
C GLY A 373 -22.33 21.57 -12.17
N ASN A 374 -21.05 21.29 -11.94
CA ASN A 374 -20.07 21.06 -13.02
C ASN A 374 -20.46 19.85 -13.89
N GLY A 375 -20.92 18.77 -13.27
CA GLY A 375 -21.41 17.58 -13.96
C GLY A 375 -22.59 17.86 -14.89
N HIS A 376 -23.60 18.58 -14.40
CA HIS A 376 -24.76 19.01 -15.19
C HIS A 376 -24.35 19.97 -16.32
N LEU A 377 -23.51 20.97 -16.02
CA LEU A 377 -23.04 21.95 -16.99
C LEU A 377 -22.24 21.32 -18.15
N ASN A 378 -21.48 20.27 -17.86
CA ASN A 378 -20.73 19.51 -18.86
C ASN A 378 -21.63 18.66 -19.78
N LYS A 379 -22.81 18.24 -19.28
CA LYS A 379 -23.83 17.55 -20.07
C LYS A 379 -24.75 18.50 -20.84
N GLY A 380 -24.66 19.81 -20.59
CA GLY A 380 -25.54 20.82 -21.17
C GLY A 380 -26.88 20.96 -20.45
N GLU A 381 -27.02 20.36 -19.27
CA GLU A 381 -28.17 20.48 -18.38
C GLU A 381 -28.02 21.79 -17.57
N VAL A 382 -28.29 22.93 -18.22
CA VAL A 382 -27.89 24.25 -17.71
C VAL A 382 -28.73 24.68 -16.51
N GLU A 383 -30.03 24.42 -16.53
CA GLU A 383 -30.96 24.75 -15.45
C GLU A 383 -30.63 23.97 -14.17
N GLU A 384 -30.31 22.69 -14.29
CA GLU A 384 -29.87 21.84 -13.18
C GLU A 384 -28.52 22.30 -12.62
N ALA A 385 -27.60 22.75 -13.49
CA ALA A 385 -26.33 23.31 -13.07
C ALA A 385 -26.51 24.60 -12.24
N ILE A 386 -27.39 25.51 -12.69
CA ILE A 386 -27.74 26.75 -11.97
C ILE A 386 -28.25 26.41 -10.57
N ALA A 387 -29.22 25.50 -10.47
CA ALA A 387 -29.79 25.09 -9.18
C ALA A 387 -28.72 24.52 -8.23
N CYS A 388 -27.79 23.70 -8.75
CA CYS A 388 -26.68 23.17 -7.96
C CYS A 388 -25.72 24.27 -7.48
N TYR A 389 -25.37 25.25 -8.32
CA TYR A 389 -24.49 26.35 -7.91
C TYR A 389 -25.17 27.28 -6.91
N GLU A 390 -26.48 27.53 -7.04
CA GLU A 390 -27.27 28.28 -6.06
C GLU A 390 -27.25 27.56 -4.69
N GLN A 391 -27.47 26.25 -4.67
CA GLN A 391 -27.36 25.45 -3.43
C GLN A 391 -25.95 25.49 -2.81
N ALA A 392 -24.90 25.49 -3.64
CA ALA A 392 -23.54 25.67 -3.14
C ALA A 392 -23.37 27.05 -2.45
N LEU A 393 -23.93 28.10 -3.03
CA LEU A 393 -23.86 29.47 -2.50
C LEU A 393 -24.81 29.72 -1.32
N GLU A 394 -25.89 28.96 -1.18
CA GLU A 394 -26.72 28.94 0.03
C GLU A 394 -25.94 28.35 1.22
N SER A 395 -25.16 27.29 0.97
CA SER A 395 -24.30 26.65 1.96
C SER A 395 -23.08 27.51 2.32
N ASP A 396 -22.40 28.07 1.31
CA ASP A 396 -21.32 29.03 1.50
C ASP A 396 -21.41 30.18 0.48
N ALA A 397 -21.96 31.30 0.94
CA ALA A 397 -22.11 32.51 0.15
C ALA A 397 -20.77 33.11 -0.32
N ASN A 398 -19.61 32.69 0.20
CA ASN A 398 -18.31 33.20 -0.24
C ASN A 398 -17.59 32.24 -1.20
N TYR A 399 -18.19 31.11 -1.56
CA TYR A 399 -17.58 30.12 -2.44
C TYR A 399 -17.49 30.62 -3.89
N LEU A 400 -16.39 31.32 -4.17
CA LEU A 400 -16.15 32.04 -5.43
C LEU A 400 -16.21 31.16 -6.68
N PRO A 401 -15.71 29.89 -6.68
CA PRO A 401 -15.83 29.01 -7.85
C PRO A 401 -17.27 28.75 -8.27
N ALA A 402 -18.20 28.48 -7.33
CA ALA A 402 -19.61 28.28 -7.66
C ALA A 402 -20.25 29.57 -8.17
N ARG A 403 -19.89 30.73 -7.60
CA ARG A 403 -20.39 32.02 -8.08
C ARG A 403 -19.95 32.32 -9.50
N TYR A 404 -18.68 32.12 -9.82
CA TYR A 404 -18.19 32.28 -11.18
C TYR A 404 -18.89 31.31 -12.15
N ASN A 405 -18.98 30.02 -11.80
CA ASN A 405 -19.65 29.05 -12.66
C ASN A 405 -21.17 29.28 -12.79
N LEU A 406 -21.83 29.83 -11.78
CA LEU A 406 -23.22 30.29 -11.87
C LEU A 406 -23.37 31.39 -12.92
N GLY A 407 -22.47 32.38 -12.94
CA GLY A 407 -22.49 33.42 -13.98
C GLY A 407 -22.23 32.86 -15.38
N LEU A 408 -21.36 31.86 -15.53
CA LEU A 408 -21.17 31.13 -16.79
C LEU A 408 -22.41 30.33 -17.20
N ALA A 409 -23.09 29.68 -16.24
CA ALA A 409 -24.30 28.92 -16.49
C ALA A 409 -25.44 29.85 -16.95
N HIS A 410 -25.64 30.99 -16.30
CA HIS A 410 -26.58 32.02 -16.77
C HIS A 410 -26.22 32.54 -18.17
N PHE A 411 -24.93 32.72 -18.46
CA PHE A 411 -24.50 33.10 -19.81
C PHE A 411 -24.89 32.05 -20.86
N LYS A 412 -24.70 30.76 -20.54
CA LYS A 412 -25.11 29.65 -21.42
C LYS A 412 -26.63 29.53 -21.57
N ALA A 413 -27.40 29.88 -20.54
CA ALA A 413 -28.86 29.93 -20.57
C ALA A 413 -29.41 31.15 -21.33
N ASP A 414 -28.55 31.96 -21.94
CA ASP A 414 -28.88 33.26 -22.57
C ASP A 414 -29.48 34.31 -21.61
N ASP A 415 -29.35 34.09 -20.29
CA ASP A 415 -29.72 35.07 -19.27
C ASP A 415 -28.56 36.05 -19.02
N LYS A 416 -28.34 36.90 -20.01
CA LYS A 416 -27.24 37.89 -20.03
C LYS A 416 -27.30 38.87 -18.86
N ALA A 417 -28.51 39.19 -18.38
CA ALA A 417 -28.70 40.10 -17.26
C ALA A 417 -28.19 39.50 -15.94
N ARG A 418 -28.61 38.26 -15.62
CA ARG A 418 -28.11 37.56 -14.43
C ARG A 418 -26.64 37.22 -14.54
N ALA A 419 -26.17 36.78 -15.71
CA ALA A 419 -24.75 36.52 -15.95
C ALA A 419 -23.88 37.74 -15.64
N LYS A 420 -24.27 38.93 -16.13
CA LYS A 420 -23.56 40.19 -15.85
C LYS A 420 -23.56 40.53 -14.37
N ALA A 421 -24.72 40.44 -13.70
CA ALA A 421 -24.82 40.74 -12.28
C ALA A 421 -23.92 39.84 -11.42
N VAL A 422 -23.94 38.52 -11.68
CA VAL A 422 -23.11 37.55 -10.96
C VAL A 422 -21.63 37.78 -11.22
N MET A 423 -21.23 38.07 -12.46
CA MET A 423 -19.83 38.35 -12.80
C MET A 423 -19.31 39.64 -12.15
N LEU A 424 -20.15 40.66 -11.99
CA LEU A 424 -19.79 41.86 -11.22
C LEU A 424 -19.59 41.56 -9.73
N ASP A 425 -20.43 40.69 -9.15
CA ASP A 425 -20.25 40.23 -7.75
C ASP A 425 -18.94 39.41 -7.59
N VAL A 426 -18.57 38.58 -8.58
CA VAL A 426 -17.25 37.93 -8.60
C VAL A 426 -16.13 38.97 -8.53
N LEU A 427 -16.19 40.03 -9.35
CA LEU A 427 -15.16 41.09 -9.35
C LEU A 427 -15.17 41.96 -8.10
N GLN A 428 -16.31 42.10 -7.42
CA GLN A 428 -16.37 42.79 -6.14
C GLN A 428 -15.58 42.02 -5.06
N ARG A 429 -15.57 40.69 -5.15
CA ARG A 429 -14.90 39.79 -4.21
C ARG A 429 -13.44 39.53 -4.59
N GLU A 430 -13.18 39.44 -5.88
CA GLU A 430 -11.86 39.26 -6.46
C GLU A 430 -11.69 40.18 -7.67
N ALA A 431 -11.21 41.39 -7.42
CA ALA A 431 -11.00 42.39 -8.46
C ALA A 431 -10.02 41.95 -9.57
N GLY A 432 -9.17 40.95 -9.25
CA GLY A 432 -8.18 40.36 -10.14
C GLY A 432 -8.65 39.11 -10.91
N HIS A 433 -9.94 38.80 -10.98
CA HIS A 433 -10.41 37.61 -11.68
C HIS A 433 -10.47 37.83 -13.19
N ALA A 434 -9.44 37.39 -13.91
CA ALA A 434 -9.28 37.63 -15.35
C ALA A 434 -10.42 37.07 -16.20
N GLU A 435 -10.92 35.87 -15.86
CA GLU A 435 -11.97 35.17 -16.59
C GLU A 435 -13.36 35.79 -16.40
N ALA A 436 -13.64 36.36 -15.23
CA ALA A 436 -14.85 37.13 -14.99
C ALA A 436 -14.84 38.45 -15.79
N LEU A 437 -13.69 39.16 -15.82
CA LEU A 437 -13.49 40.32 -16.69
C LEU A 437 -13.67 39.97 -18.17
N PHE A 438 -13.11 38.84 -18.61
CA PHE A 438 -13.28 38.34 -19.97
C PHE A 438 -14.76 38.09 -20.32
N THR A 439 -15.50 37.43 -19.41
CA THR A 439 -16.92 37.12 -19.61
C THR A 439 -17.76 38.40 -19.68
N LEU A 440 -17.49 39.39 -18.83
CA LEU A 440 -18.13 40.71 -18.91
C LEU A 440 -17.82 41.43 -20.22
N GLY A 441 -16.56 41.38 -20.68
CA GLY A 441 -16.16 41.94 -21.96
C GLY A 441 -16.93 41.34 -23.14
N ARG A 442 -17.13 40.02 -23.14
CA ARG A 442 -17.96 39.30 -24.12
C ARG A 442 -19.43 39.72 -24.05
N LEU A 443 -19.99 39.82 -22.84
CA LEU A 443 -21.37 40.29 -22.63
C LEU A 443 -21.60 41.71 -23.15
N GLU A 444 -20.64 42.62 -22.96
CA GLU A 444 -20.75 43.99 -23.48
C GLU A 444 -20.65 44.04 -25.02
N LEU A 445 -19.82 43.20 -25.63
CA LEU A 445 -19.78 43.07 -27.10
C LEU A 445 -21.10 42.59 -27.67
N ASP A 446 -21.69 41.56 -27.07
CA ASP A 446 -23.00 41.03 -27.47
C ASP A 446 -24.11 42.08 -27.36
N ASN A 447 -23.97 43.03 -26.42
CA ASN A 447 -24.89 44.15 -26.23
C ASN A 447 -24.57 45.38 -27.11
N GLY A 448 -23.55 45.31 -27.96
CA GLY A 448 -23.10 46.42 -28.82
C GLY A 448 -22.26 47.49 -28.11
N ASN A 449 -21.98 47.34 -26.81
CA ASN A 449 -21.21 48.29 -26.01
C ASN A 449 -19.70 48.08 -26.16
N SER A 450 -19.19 48.32 -27.38
CA SER A 450 -17.79 48.04 -27.71
C SER A 450 -16.78 48.79 -26.83
N ALA A 451 -17.11 50.00 -26.34
CA ALA A 451 -16.25 50.76 -25.44
C ALA A 451 -16.08 50.07 -24.06
N ALA A 452 -17.16 49.59 -23.46
CA ALA A 452 -17.11 48.89 -22.16
C ALA A 452 -16.43 47.52 -22.30
N ALA A 453 -16.63 46.85 -23.44
CA ALA A 453 -15.93 45.60 -23.73
C ALA A 453 -14.40 45.79 -23.81
N VAL A 454 -13.94 46.87 -24.46
CA VAL A 454 -12.51 47.19 -24.55
C VAL A 454 -11.91 47.38 -23.15
N ASP A 455 -12.60 48.05 -22.23
CA ASP A 455 -12.13 48.24 -20.84
C ASP A 455 -11.96 46.91 -20.11
N TYR A 456 -13.02 46.10 -20.04
CA TYR A 456 -12.99 44.82 -19.34
C TYR A 456 -11.95 43.84 -19.92
N LEU A 457 -11.87 43.73 -21.26
CA LEU A 457 -10.93 42.84 -21.92
C LEU A 457 -9.48 43.31 -21.77
N SER A 458 -9.22 44.63 -21.74
CA SER A 458 -7.88 45.16 -21.48
C SER A 458 -7.42 44.81 -20.08
N ARG A 459 -8.27 45.01 -19.06
CA ARG A 459 -7.98 44.63 -17.67
C ARG A 459 -7.77 43.12 -17.50
N SER A 460 -8.55 42.30 -18.21
CA SER A 460 -8.39 40.84 -18.24
C SER A 460 -6.98 40.43 -18.72
N ILE A 461 -6.48 41.06 -19.80
CA ILE A 461 -5.15 40.79 -20.35
C ILE A 461 -4.04 41.38 -19.47
N GLU A 462 -4.26 42.53 -18.81
CA GLU A 462 -3.30 43.07 -17.85
C GLU A 462 -3.04 42.10 -16.69
N ILE A 463 -4.09 41.42 -16.22
CA ILE A 463 -3.98 40.39 -15.18
C ILE A 463 -3.38 39.10 -15.75
N GLN A 464 -3.85 38.66 -16.93
CA GLN A 464 -3.38 37.45 -17.59
C GLN A 464 -2.89 37.74 -19.02
N PRO A 465 -1.61 38.11 -19.19
CA PRO A 465 -1.06 38.53 -20.49
C PRO A 465 -1.16 37.49 -21.61
N ASN A 466 -1.22 36.20 -21.24
CA ASN A 466 -1.31 35.08 -22.19
C ASN A 466 -2.76 34.59 -22.43
N PHE A 467 -3.77 35.39 -22.09
CA PHE A 467 -5.17 35.01 -22.31
C PHE A 467 -5.60 35.25 -23.77
N GLU A 468 -5.24 34.32 -24.65
CA GLU A 468 -5.43 34.44 -26.10
C GLU A 468 -6.88 34.75 -26.52
N ALA A 469 -7.85 34.12 -25.86
CA ALA A 469 -9.27 34.36 -26.12
C ALA A 469 -9.67 35.81 -25.83
N ALA A 470 -9.19 36.39 -24.73
CA ALA A 470 -9.43 37.79 -24.37
C ALA A 470 -8.75 38.74 -25.36
N ALA A 471 -7.51 38.44 -25.78
CA ALA A 471 -6.78 39.22 -26.77
C ALA A 471 -7.49 39.27 -28.13
N LYS A 472 -8.04 38.13 -28.57
CA LYS A 472 -8.83 38.05 -29.80
C LYS A 472 -10.10 38.91 -29.72
N LEU A 473 -10.92 38.73 -28.66
CA LEU A 473 -12.13 39.52 -28.49
C LEU A 473 -11.83 41.02 -28.32
N LEU A 474 -10.70 41.39 -27.72
CA LEU A 474 -10.30 42.79 -27.59
C LEU A 474 -10.03 43.43 -28.98
N ALA A 475 -9.38 42.69 -29.88
CA ALA A 475 -9.13 43.17 -31.25
C ALA A 475 -10.45 43.37 -32.02
N GLU A 476 -11.40 42.46 -31.84
CA GLU A 476 -12.76 42.56 -32.40
C GLU A 476 -13.49 43.78 -31.83
N ALA A 477 -13.49 43.97 -30.50
CA ALA A 477 -14.11 45.10 -29.82
C ALA A 477 -13.56 46.46 -30.29
N ARG A 478 -12.25 46.58 -30.45
CA ARG A 478 -11.59 47.81 -30.96
C ARG A 478 -12.00 48.14 -32.39
N THR A 479 -12.14 47.12 -33.23
CA THR A 479 -12.55 47.29 -34.64
C THR A 479 -14.01 47.76 -34.72
N SER A 480 -14.89 47.23 -33.88
CA SER A 480 -16.29 47.64 -33.81
C SER A 480 -16.46 49.04 -33.21
N ALA A 481 -15.69 49.39 -32.18
CA ALA A 481 -15.70 50.74 -31.58
C ALA A 481 -15.23 51.84 -32.55
N GLY A 482 -14.32 51.52 -33.48
CA GLY A 482 -13.81 52.48 -34.48
C GLY A 482 -14.70 52.69 -35.71
N LYS A 483 -15.81 51.97 -35.83
CA LYS A 483 -16.78 52.06 -36.95
C LYS A 483 -18.12 52.72 -36.57
N GLY A 484 -18.32 53.03 -35.28
CA GLY A 484 -19.55 53.59 -34.73
C GLY A 484 -19.58 55.12 -34.71
#